data_AF-A0A164MIJ5-F1
#
_entry.id   AF-A0A164MIJ5-F1
#
_cell.length_a   1.000
_cell.length_b   1.000
_cell.length_c   1.000
_cell.angle_alpha   90.00
_cell.angle_beta   90.00
_cell.angle_gamma   90.00
#
_symmetry.space_group_name_H-M   'P 1'
#
loop_
_entity.id
_entity.type
_entity.pdbx_description
1 polymer ?
#
loop_
_entity_poly.entity_id
_entity_poly.type
_entity_poly.pdbx_seq_one_letter_code
_entity_poly.pdbx_strand_id
1 'polypeptide(L)'
;MNRADTAAMTTSDRRADARAADSRTGSLRYGGPVLVMEPHGNIAAAACAAARRQCQARGVDVVVKLIDELPHRRRLFIYPGLIAVLPSHLPLPPAAVGTLERIGEIVTQYRTFRPDGITALATGQAQWFETGIVQIAGLATVLNHPKMKPIIPLACAAHTLSEQSTSPEVDFFSIYGLSDAGAALLPRSISDQSLDSAWLYLHGWGITTPEQALAVRQVIESCQEDFRTGDRYRPPMQRPIEGSDLTRLDYILGDPNHRGPKNHRKTWMENGARAVRITVEKIQQVVPEVARPADRNGTKGAQADLHQLYANLLVLTNSPEFGASIDSVTVASAEIHERSR
;
A
#
# COMPACT_ATOMS: atom_id res chain seq x y z
N MET A 1 25.20 -40.24 -47.04
CA MET A 1 23.90 -39.56 -47.20
C MET A 1 22.99 -39.97 -46.05
N ASN A 2 22.19 -39.01 -45.58
CA ASN A 2 21.17 -39.05 -44.53
C ASN A 2 21.65 -39.01 -43.07
N ARG A 3 21.84 -37.77 -42.60
CA ARG A 3 21.64 -37.35 -41.20
C ARG A 3 20.15 -37.44 -40.89
N ALA A 4 19.80 -38.05 -39.77
CA ALA A 4 18.48 -37.90 -39.15
C ALA A 4 18.52 -36.69 -38.22
N ASP A 5 17.63 -35.74 -38.48
CA ASP A 5 17.43 -34.50 -37.71
C ASP A 5 16.71 -34.82 -36.39
N THR A 6 17.44 -34.75 -35.29
CA THR A 6 16.85 -34.67 -33.94
C THR A 6 16.65 -33.18 -33.63
N ALA A 7 15.44 -32.67 -33.83
CA ALA A 7 15.08 -31.30 -33.50
C ALA A 7 15.18 -31.09 -31.98
N ALA A 8 16.12 -30.25 -31.58
CA ALA A 8 16.29 -29.77 -30.22
C ALA A 8 15.10 -28.88 -29.83
N MET A 9 14.20 -29.42 -29.02
CA MET A 9 13.16 -28.66 -28.34
C MET A 9 13.85 -27.73 -27.33
N THR A 10 13.95 -26.44 -27.68
CA THR A 10 14.66 -25.47 -26.85
C THR A 10 13.88 -25.18 -25.57
N THR A 11 14.59 -25.10 -24.45
CA THR A 11 14.10 -24.78 -23.10
C THR A 11 13.41 -23.40 -22.97
N SER A 12 13.31 -22.66 -24.07
CA SER A 12 12.63 -21.37 -24.17
C SER A 12 11.11 -21.53 -24.19
N ASP A 13 10.58 -22.52 -24.91
CA ASP A 13 9.12 -22.66 -25.11
C ASP A 13 8.41 -23.20 -23.86
N ARG A 14 9.07 -24.07 -23.08
CA ARG A 14 8.52 -24.56 -21.79
C ARG A 14 8.39 -23.47 -20.72
N ARG A 15 9.11 -22.34 -20.83
CA ARG A 15 8.98 -21.20 -19.89
C ARG A 15 7.84 -20.26 -20.26
N ALA A 16 7.46 -20.20 -21.54
CA ALA A 16 6.31 -19.41 -21.98
C ALA A 16 4.99 -20.11 -21.60
N ASP A 17 4.92 -21.43 -21.76
CA ASP A 17 3.72 -22.20 -21.44
C ASP A 17 3.46 -22.33 -19.92
N ALA A 18 4.52 -22.39 -19.10
CA ALA A 18 4.38 -22.38 -17.65
C ALA A 18 3.83 -21.05 -17.09
N ARG A 19 4.03 -19.93 -17.80
CA ARG A 19 3.43 -18.63 -17.44
C ARG A 19 1.99 -18.47 -17.91
N ALA A 20 1.60 -19.19 -18.97
CA ALA A 20 0.23 -19.15 -19.47
C ALA A 20 -0.72 -20.03 -18.64
N ALA A 21 -0.23 -21.14 -18.06
CA ALA A 21 -1.06 -22.04 -17.24
C ALA A 21 -1.39 -21.49 -15.83
N ASP A 22 -0.56 -20.60 -15.28
CA ASP A 22 -0.79 -19.94 -13.98
C ASP A 22 -1.82 -18.78 -14.06
N SER A 23 -2.26 -18.42 -15.26
CA SER A 23 -3.17 -17.28 -15.50
C SER A 23 -4.65 -17.56 -15.18
N ARG A 24 -5.01 -18.80 -14.76
CA ARG A 24 -6.40 -19.22 -14.51
C ARG A 24 -6.73 -19.52 -13.05
N THR A 25 -5.80 -19.31 -12.14
CA THR A 25 -6.00 -19.41 -10.68
C THR A 25 -5.69 -18.07 -9.99
N GLY A 26 -6.14 -16.97 -10.60
CA GLY A 26 -6.04 -15.61 -10.07
C GLY A 26 -6.96 -15.41 -8.87
N SER A 27 -6.55 -15.95 -7.73
CA SER A 27 -7.14 -15.67 -6.43
C SER A 27 -6.90 -14.19 -6.11
N LEU A 28 -7.99 -13.44 -5.94
CA LEU A 28 -8.02 -12.06 -5.48
C LEU A 28 -7.52 -12.00 -4.05
N ARG A 29 -6.35 -11.41 -3.87
CA ARG A 29 -5.67 -11.36 -2.60
C ARG A 29 -4.99 -10.02 -2.50
N TYR A 30 -4.96 -9.49 -1.28
CA TYR A 30 -4.25 -8.28 -0.91
C TYR A 30 -4.97 -7.01 -1.40
N GLY A 31 -5.59 -6.29 -0.47
CA GLY A 31 -6.30 -5.06 -0.77
C GLY A 31 -6.44 -4.22 0.47
N GLY A 32 -5.30 -3.90 1.11
CA GLY A 32 -5.23 -3.05 2.29
C GLY A 32 -6.11 -1.79 2.20
N PRO A 33 -6.32 -1.08 3.32
CA PRO A 33 -7.41 -0.12 3.40
C PRO A 33 -7.31 0.98 2.34
N VAL A 34 -8.44 1.41 1.79
CA VAL A 34 -8.49 2.67 1.02
C VAL A 34 -8.43 3.83 2.01
N LEU A 35 -7.52 4.77 1.79
CA LEU A 35 -7.49 6.01 2.56
C LEU A 35 -8.49 6.99 1.96
N VAL A 36 -9.46 7.43 2.76
CA VAL A 36 -10.35 8.54 2.42
C VAL A 36 -9.87 9.77 3.19
N MET A 37 -9.44 10.80 2.46
CA MET A 37 -9.03 12.07 3.04
C MET A 37 -10.24 12.99 3.16
N GLU A 38 -10.59 13.31 4.38
CA GLU A 38 -11.71 14.17 4.71
C GLU A 38 -11.22 15.61 4.98
N PRO A 39 -11.62 16.59 4.16
CA PRO A 39 -11.45 17.99 4.49
C PRO A 39 -12.65 18.50 5.30
N HIS A 40 -12.55 19.73 5.80
CA HIS A 40 -13.69 20.38 6.48
C HIS A 40 -14.84 20.67 5.50
N GLY A 41 -16.08 20.46 5.97
CA GLY A 41 -17.32 20.84 5.27
C GLY A 41 -18.36 19.72 5.19
N ASN A 42 -19.65 20.07 5.29
CA ASN A 42 -20.74 19.09 5.35
C ASN A 42 -20.87 18.22 4.09
N ILE A 43 -20.68 18.80 2.90
CA ILE A 43 -20.74 18.05 1.64
C ILE A 43 -19.55 17.09 1.54
N ALA A 44 -18.37 17.54 1.99
CA ALA A 44 -17.19 16.70 2.03
C ALA A 44 -17.35 15.50 2.99
N ALA A 45 -17.86 15.74 4.20
CA ALA A 45 -18.17 14.69 5.16
C ALA A 45 -19.18 13.68 4.60
N ALA A 46 -20.23 14.15 3.91
CA ALA A 46 -21.21 13.29 3.26
C ALA A 46 -20.60 12.44 2.13
N ALA A 47 -19.69 13.01 1.33
CA ALA A 47 -18.96 12.29 0.30
C ALA A 47 -18.00 11.25 0.91
N CYS A 48 -17.30 11.56 2.00
CA CYS A 48 -16.46 10.61 2.72
C CYS A 48 -17.28 9.45 3.30
N ALA A 49 -18.47 9.75 3.86
CA ALA A 49 -19.40 8.72 4.33
C ALA A 49 -19.92 7.84 3.18
N ALA A 50 -20.19 8.41 2.01
CA ALA A 50 -20.56 7.66 0.81
C ALA A 50 -19.43 6.74 0.34
N ALA A 51 -18.20 7.25 0.26
CA ALA A 51 -17.01 6.46 -0.09
C ALA A 51 -16.83 5.28 0.88
N ARG A 52 -16.90 5.54 2.19
CA ARG A 52 -16.84 4.52 3.23
C ARG A 52 -17.90 3.43 3.05
N ARG A 53 -19.17 3.81 2.85
CA ARG A 53 -20.26 2.85 2.62
C ARG A 53 -20.01 2.00 1.37
N GLN A 54 -19.54 2.61 0.28
CA GLN A 54 -19.28 1.89 -0.97
C GLN A 54 -18.10 0.92 -0.88
N CYS A 55 -17.04 1.28 -0.15
CA CYS A 55 -15.93 0.38 0.18
C CYS A 55 -16.40 -0.80 1.03
N GLN A 56 -17.12 -0.51 2.12
CA GLN A 56 -17.64 -1.54 3.03
C GLN A 56 -18.61 -2.51 2.33
N ALA A 57 -19.52 -1.99 1.50
CA ALA A 57 -20.44 -2.81 0.71
C ALA A 57 -19.73 -3.76 -0.28
N ARG A 58 -18.44 -3.51 -0.57
CA ARG A 58 -17.60 -4.31 -1.45
C ARG A 58 -16.51 -5.08 -0.69
N GLY A 59 -16.57 -5.12 0.64
CA GLY A 59 -15.57 -5.80 1.46
C GLY A 59 -14.18 -5.16 1.42
N VAL A 60 -14.10 -3.87 1.09
CA VAL A 60 -12.85 -3.10 1.08
C VAL A 60 -12.74 -2.33 2.38
N ASP A 61 -11.67 -2.57 3.14
CA ASP A 61 -11.38 -1.81 4.35
C ASP A 61 -11.12 -0.35 4.01
N VAL A 62 -11.50 0.53 4.92
CA VAL A 62 -11.43 1.98 4.69
C VAL A 62 -10.98 2.69 5.96
N VAL A 63 -9.98 3.54 5.79
CA VAL A 63 -9.48 4.44 6.83
C VAL A 63 -9.86 5.84 6.42
N VAL A 64 -10.69 6.50 7.24
CA VAL A 64 -11.02 7.92 7.05
C VAL A 64 -10.13 8.74 7.97
N LYS A 65 -9.47 9.76 7.41
CA LYS A 65 -8.63 10.68 8.18
C LYS A 65 -8.88 12.11 7.75
N LEU A 66 -8.93 13.00 8.74
CA LEU A 66 -8.90 14.43 8.46
C LEU A 66 -7.56 14.77 7.80
N ILE A 67 -7.60 15.64 6.80
CA ILE A 67 -6.39 16.04 6.09
C ILE A 67 -5.32 16.66 7.00
N ASP A 68 -5.76 17.43 7.98
CA ASP A 68 -4.88 18.08 8.96
C ASP A 68 -4.26 17.08 9.94
N GLU A 69 -4.90 15.92 10.13
CA GLU A 69 -4.37 14.81 10.95
C GLU A 69 -3.39 13.92 10.18
N LEU A 70 -3.26 14.09 8.87
CA LEU A 70 -2.29 13.34 8.06
C LEU A 70 -0.92 14.00 8.20
N PRO A 71 -0.01 13.43 9.03
CA PRO A 71 1.28 14.05 9.25
C PRO A 71 2.07 14.11 7.94
N HIS A 72 2.90 15.14 7.80
CA HIS A 72 3.66 15.46 6.59
C HIS A 72 4.53 14.32 6.03
N ARG A 73 4.77 13.26 6.82
CA ARG A 73 5.73 12.21 6.53
C ARG A 73 5.21 10.77 6.74
N ARG A 74 3.90 10.53 6.90
CA ARG A 74 3.38 9.15 7.07
C ARG A 74 3.34 8.36 5.76
N ARG A 75 3.30 7.04 5.92
CA ARG A 75 3.36 5.99 4.90
C ARG A 75 2.08 5.92 4.07
N LEU A 76 1.78 6.93 3.28
CA LEU A 76 0.57 6.92 2.45
C LEU A 76 0.59 5.75 1.44
N PHE A 77 1.77 5.26 1.07
CA PHE A 77 1.94 4.10 0.20
C PHE A 77 1.41 2.77 0.78
N ILE A 78 1.10 2.66 2.08
CA ILE A 78 0.47 1.44 2.63
C ILE A 78 -0.97 1.27 2.15
N TYR A 79 -1.60 2.37 1.73
CA TYR A 79 -2.96 2.36 1.21
C TYR A 79 -2.91 2.11 -0.30
N PRO A 80 -3.53 1.04 -0.82
CA PRO A 80 -3.59 0.79 -2.27
C PRO A 80 -4.56 1.70 -3.02
N GLY A 81 -5.44 2.39 -2.30
CA GLY A 81 -6.29 3.43 -2.87
C GLY A 81 -6.27 4.69 -2.02
N LEU A 82 -6.41 5.82 -2.70
CA LEU A 82 -6.54 7.15 -2.12
C LEU A 82 -7.79 7.82 -2.70
N ILE A 83 -8.72 8.22 -1.85
CA ILE A 83 -9.88 9.04 -2.22
C ILE A 83 -9.70 10.40 -1.54
N ALA A 84 -9.34 11.41 -2.32
CA ALA A 84 -9.21 12.78 -1.86
C ALA A 84 -10.53 13.52 -2.05
N VAL A 85 -11.26 13.78 -0.97
CA VAL A 85 -12.40 14.70 -1.03
C VAL A 85 -11.88 16.13 -0.88
N LEU A 86 -12.38 17.07 -1.66
CA LEU A 86 -11.97 18.47 -1.67
C LEU A 86 -12.90 19.30 -0.74
N PRO A 87 -12.38 20.38 -0.12
CA PRO A 87 -13.20 21.29 0.67
C PRO A 87 -14.40 21.80 -0.12
N SER A 88 -15.56 21.91 0.53
CA SER A 88 -16.82 22.28 -0.12
C SER A 88 -17.32 23.69 0.22
N HIS A 89 -16.45 24.56 0.76
CA HIS A 89 -16.80 25.94 1.11
C HIS A 89 -16.69 26.86 -0.11
N LEU A 90 -17.73 27.66 -0.37
CA LEU A 90 -17.73 28.69 -1.41
C LEU A 90 -18.08 30.07 -0.83
N PRO A 91 -17.29 31.13 -1.12
CA PRO A 91 -15.96 31.09 -1.75
C PRO A 91 -14.94 30.35 -0.85
N LEU A 92 -13.89 29.78 -1.45
CA LEU A 92 -12.84 29.09 -0.67
C LEU A 92 -12.11 30.10 0.22
N PRO A 93 -12.18 30.00 1.56
CA PRO A 93 -11.38 30.85 2.43
C PRO A 93 -9.89 30.55 2.24
N PRO A 94 -8.97 31.46 2.60
CA PRO A 94 -7.53 31.23 2.51
C PRO A 94 -7.06 29.92 3.16
N ALA A 95 -7.68 29.53 4.28
CA ALA A 95 -7.44 28.26 4.93
C ALA A 95 -7.75 27.05 4.03
N ALA A 96 -8.84 27.10 3.26
CA ALA A 96 -9.20 26.04 2.31
C ALA A 96 -8.26 25.98 1.11
N VAL A 97 -7.63 27.09 0.71
CA VAL A 97 -6.56 27.08 -0.30
C VAL A 97 -5.34 26.31 0.20
N GLY A 98 -4.94 26.51 1.46
CA GLY A 98 -3.89 25.73 2.10
C GLY A 98 -4.22 24.23 2.15
N THR A 99 -5.49 23.88 2.37
CA THR A 99 -5.96 22.49 2.27
C THR A 99 -5.76 21.92 0.86
N LEU A 100 -6.06 22.67 -0.21
CA LEU A 100 -5.83 22.20 -1.59
C LEU A 100 -4.36 21.96 -1.90
N GLU A 101 -3.47 22.84 -1.43
CA GLU A 101 -2.01 22.67 -1.57
C GLU A 101 -1.56 21.38 -0.88
N ARG A 102 -2.05 21.15 0.34
CA ARG A 102 -1.76 19.96 1.11
C ARG A 102 -2.23 18.67 0.42
N ILE A 103 -3.42 18.67 -0.19
CA ILE A 103 -3.89 17.56 -1.02
C ILE A 103 -2.93 17.30 -2.17
N GLY A 104 -2.47 18.37 -2.84
CA GLY A 104 -1.53 18.27 -3.95
C GLY A 104 -0.20 17.63 -3.58
N GLU A 105 0.38 18.05 -2.46
CA GLU A 105 1.60 17.44 -1.92
C GLU A 105 1.41 15.94 -1.68
N ILE A 106 0.31 15.57 -1.01
CA ILE A 106 -0.03 14.19 -0.68
C ILE A 106 -0.19 13.34 -1.96
N VAL A 107 -1.01 13.79 -2.90
CA VAL A 107 -1.27 13.05 -4.15
C VAL A 107 0.01 12.89 -4.97
N THR A 108 0.81 13.95 -5.06
CA THR A 108 2.09 13.91 -5.79
C THR A 108 3.06 12.92 -5.14
N GLN A 109 3.20 12.98 -3.81
CA GLN A 109 4.05 12.05 -3.08
C GLN A 109 3.57 10.61 -3.22
N TYR A 110 2.26 10.37 -3.12
CA TYR A 110 1.66 9.06 -3.29
C TYR A 110 1.95 8.47 -4.68
N ARG A 111 1.84 9.29 -5.74
CA ARG A 111 2.15 8.88 -7.11
C ARG A 111 3.62 8.57 -7.38
N THR A 112 4.54 9.17 -6.64
CA THR A 112 5.95 8.78 -6.70
C THR A 112 6.16 7.32 -6.30
N PHE A 113 5.35 6.78 -5.38
CA PHE A 113 5.44 5.38 -4.95
C PHE A 113 4.56 4.44 -5.74
N ARG A 114 3.40 4.92 -6.18
CA ARG A 114 2.42 4.14 -6.92
C ARG A 114 2.12 4.84 -8.25
N PRO A 115 3.07 4.77 -9.21
CA PRO A 115 2.92 5.42 -10.50
C PRO A 115 1.79 4.78 -11.31
N ASP A 116 1.56 3.49 -11.08
CA ASP A 116 0.54 2.71 -11.77
C ASP A 116 -0.86 3.03 -11.23
N GLY A 117 -1.79 3.26 -12.15
CA GLY A 117 -3.20 3.56 -11.85
C GLY A 117 -4.16 2.50 -12.35
N ILE A 118 -5.42 2.89 -12.50
CA ILE A 118 -6.50 2.04 -13.02
C ILE A 118 -6.16 1.30 -14.32
N THR A 119 -5.35 1.92 -15.19
CA THR A 119 -4.93 1.31 -16.47
C THR A 119 -4.10 0.04 -16.26
N ALA A 120 -3.16 0.04 -15.30
CA ALA A 120 -2.33 -1.13 -15.03
C ALA A 120 -3.15 -2.28 -14.44
N LEU A 121 -4.18 -1.95 -13.66
CA LEU A 121 -5.17 -2.92 -13.19
C LEU A 121 -5.99 -3.50 -14.36
N ALA A 122 -6.52 -2.63 -15.22
CA ALA A 122 -7.37 -3.02 -16.35
C ALA A 122 -6.64 -3.86 -17.40
N THR A 123 -5.33 -3.63 -17.60
CA THR A 123 -4.50 -4.41 -18.53
C THR A 123 -3.87 -5.66 -17.88
N GLY A 124 -4.12 -5.90 -16.60
CA GLY A 124 -3.52 -7.01 -15.85
C GLY A 124 -2.01 -6.87 -15.63
N GLN A 125 -1.45 -5.67 -15.80
CA GLN A 125 -0.03 -5.38 -15.60
C GLN A 125 0.34 -5.27 -14.11
N ALA A 126 -0.62 -4.94 -13.25
CA ALA A 126 -0.42 -4.82 -11.82
C ALA A 126 -1.67 -5.32 -11.07
N GLN A 127 -1.46 -5.86 -9.87
CA GLN A 127 -2.57 -6.24 -8.98
C GLN A 127 -3.09 -5.01 -8.23
N TRP A 128 -4.33 -5.08 -7.74
CA TRP A 128 -5.02 -3.97 -7.04
C TRP A 128 -4.14 -3.28 -5.97
N PHE A 129 -3.51 -4.07 -5.10
CA PHE A 129 -2.67 -3.56 -4.02
C PHE A 129 -1.31 -3.06 -4.45
N GLU A 130 -0.93 -3.25 -5.71
CA GLU A 130 0.26 -2.69 -6.34
C GLU A 130 -0.10 -1.39 -7.06
N THR A 131 -1.33 -1.30 -7.57
CA THR A 131 -1.86 -0.05 -8.13
C THR A 131 -2.07 1.00 -7.05
N GLY A 132 -1.85 2.27 -7.37
CA GLY A 132 -2.16 3.40 -6.49
C GLY A 132 -3.34 4.15 -7.03
N ILE A 133 -4.55 3.65 -6.80
CA ILE A 133 -5.72 4.30 -7.38
C ILE A 133 -6.01 5.58 -6.63
N VAL A 134 -5.79 6.71 -7.30
CA VAL A 134 -6.12 8.04 -6.77
C VAL A 134 -7.44 8.48 -7.38
N GLN A 135 -8.41 8.82 -6.55
CA GLN A 135 -9.65 9.47 -6.96
C GLN A 135 -9.76 10.80 -6.23
N ILE A 136 -10.29 11.81 -6.93
CA ILE A 136 -10.52 13.14 -6.36
C ILE A 136 -12.02 13.44 -6.47
N ALA A 137 -12.65 13.94 -5.42
CA ALA A 137 -14.06 14.35 -5.45
C ALA A 137 -14.23 15.75 -4.91
N GLY A 138 -14.92 16.64 -5.61
CA GLY A 138 -15.11 18.02 -5.19
C GLY A 138 -16.17 18.77 -5.98
N LEU A 139 -16.57 19.94 -5.51
CA LEU A 139 -17.43 20.84 -6.29
C LEU A 139 -16.72 21.25 -7.59
N ALA A 140 -17.47 21.46 -8.66
CA ALA A 140 -16.91 21.83 -9.97
C ALA A 140 -16.02 23.09 -9.90
N THR A 141 -16.44 24.07 -9.10
CA THR A 141 -15.69 25.30 -8.82
C THR A 141 -14.33 25.03 -8.17
N VAL A 142 -14.26 24.06 -7.27
CA VAL A 142 -13.02 23.68 -6.55
C VAL A 142 -12.12 22.79 -7.41
N LEU A 143 -12.70 21.85 -8.18
CA LEU A 143 -11.96 21.03 -9.14
C LEU A 143 -11.27 21.88 -10.22
N ASN A 144 -11.91 22.97 -10.65
CA ASN A 144 -11.37 23.91 -11.64
C ASN A 144 -10.40 24.95 -11.04
N HIS A 145 -10.16 24.91 -9.72
CA HIS A 145 -9.27 25.86 -9.06
C HIS A 145 -7.83 25.73 -9.59
N PRO A 146 -7.07 26.84 -9.78
CA PRO A 146 -5.72 26.79 -10.34
C PRO A 146 -4.75 25.84 -9.63
N LYS A 147 -4.89 25.68 -8.31
CA LYS A 147 -4.08 24.74 -7.51
C LYS A 147 -4.37 23.27 -7.81
N MET A 148 -5.57 22.95 -8.30
CA MET A 148 -5.96 21.57 -8.65
C MET A 148 -5.51 21.16 -10.06
N LYS A 149 -5.27 22.12 -10.97
CA LYS A 149 -4.82 21.85 -12.35
C LYS A 149 -3.65 20.86 -12.45
N PRO A 150 -2.55 20.96 -11.67
CA PRO A 150 -1.46 19.98 -11.73
C PRO A 150 -1.79 18.63 -11.07
N ILE A 151 -2.80 18.58 -10.20
CA ILE A 151 -3.14 17.41 -9.39
C ILE A 151 -4.16 16.52 -10.12
N ILE A 152 -5.14 17.11 -10.81
CA ILE A 152 -6.21 16.36 -11.50
C ILE A 152 -5.65 15.31 -12.49
N PRO A 153 -4.62 15.58 -13.32
CA PRO A 153 -4.04 14.57 -14.20
C PRO A 153 -3.37 13.39 -13.46
N LEU A 154 -3.04 13.55 -12.18
CA LEU A 154 -2.49 12.49 -11.35
C LEU A 154 -3.60 11.58 -10.79
N ALA A 155 -4.87 11.97 -10.85
CA ALA A 155 -5.98 11.14 -10.44
C ALA A 155 -6.36 10.14 -11.54
N CYS A 156 -6.74 8.93 -11.14
CA CYS A 156 -7.42 7.98 -12.03
C CYS A 156 -8.84 8.45 -12.37
N ALA A 157 -9.48 9.21 -11.47
CA ALA A 157 -10.77 9.84 -11.72
C ALA A 157 -10.98 11.09 -10.88
N ALA A 158 -11.73 12.03 -11.45
CA ALA A 158 -12.21 13.23 -10.78
C ALA A 158 -13.74 13.22 -10.80
N HIS A 159 -14.35 13.27 -9.62
CA HIS A 159 -15.79 13.20 -9.41
C HIS A 159 -16.33 14.57 -9.02
N THR A 160 -17.30 15.07 -9.78
CA THR A 160 -17.96 16.33 -9.47
C THR A 160 -19.07 16.10 -8.45
N LEU A 161 -19.00 16.77 -7.31
CA LEU A 161 -20.03 16.79 -6.28
C LEU A 161 -21.10 17.83 -6.63
N SER A 162 -22.37 17.50 -6.38
CA SER A 162 -23.49 18.43 -6.52
C SER A 162 -23.63 19.31 -5.27
N GLU A 163 -23.75 20.62 -5.47
CA GLU A 163 -24.00 21.59 -4.39
C GLU A 163 -25.39 21.43 -3.76
N GLN A 164 -26.34 20.85 -4.51
CA GLN A 164 -27.75 20.77 -4.12
C GLN A 164 -28.11 19.46 -3.41
N SER A 165 -27.20 18.49 -3.39
CA SER A 165 -27.46 17.19 -2.77
C SER A 165 -26.82 17.08 -1.41
N THR A 166 -27.63 16.80 -0.38
CA THR A 166 -27.15 16.45 0.97
C THR A 166 -26.59 15.02 1.05
N SER A 167 -26.80 14.22 0.01
CA SER A 167 -26.23 12.87 -0.15
C SER A 167 -25.62 12.77 -1.55
N PRO A 168 -24.33 13.13 -1.73
CA PRO A 168 -23.72 13.13 -3.05
C PRO A 168 -23.80 11.74 -3.69
N GLU A 169 -24.45 11.65 -4.85
CA GLU A 169 -24.57 10.44 -5.68
C GLU A 169 -23.27 10.16 -6.44
N VAL A 170 -22.12 10.20 -5.75
CA VAL A 170 -20.85 9.84 -6.37
C VAL A 170 -20.63 8.34 -6.23
N ASP A 171 -20.50 7.64 -7.36
CA ASP A 171 -20.04 6.26 -7.40
C ASP A 171 -18.51 6.22 -7.58
N PHE A 172 -17.78 6.05 -6.48
CA PHE A 172 -16.32 5.92 -6.47
C PHE A 172 -15.82 4.61 -7.10
N PHE A 173 -16.73 3.70 -7.46
CA PHE A 173 -16.40 2.44 -8.09
C PHE A 173 -16.80 2.39 -9.58
N SER A 174 -17.41 3.45 -10.11
CA SER A 174 -17.72 3.56 -11.54
C SER A 174 -16.49 3.39 -12.45
N ILE A 175 -15.31 3.77 -11.95
CA ILE A 175 -14.03 3.72 -12.67
C ILE A 175 -13.56 2.29 -13.00
N TYR A 176 -14.14 1.29 -12.33
CA TYR A 176 -13.84 -0.12 -12.56
C TYR A 176 -14.70 -0.72 -13.68
N GLY A 177 -15.64 0.05 -14.26
CA GLY A 177 -16.45 -0.35 -15.39
C GLY A 177 -17.31 -1.59 -15.13
N LEU A 178 -18.45 -1.42 -14.45
CA LEU A 178 -19.44 -2.48 -14.20
C LEU A 178 -20.09 -3.00 -15.51
N SER A 179 -19.32 -3.75 -16.30
CA SER A 179 -19.80 -4.95 -16.99
C SER A 179 -19.41 -6.17 -16.14
N ASP A 180 -19.91 -7.37 -16.45
CA ASP A 180 -19.56 -8.60 -15.72
C ASP A 180 -18.03 -8.86 -15.63
N ALA A 181 -17.22 -8.20 -16.49
CA ALA A 181 -15.76 -8.20 -16.41
C ALA A 181 -15.16 -7.25 -15.35
N GLY A 182 -15.81 -6.13 -15.05
CA GLY A 182 -15.34 -5.15 -14.05
C GLY A 182 -15.55 -5.60 -12.60
N ALA A 183 -16.54 -6.47 -12.36
CA ALA A 183 -16.71 -7.14 -11.07
C ALA A 183 -15.54 -8.08 -10.72
N ALA A 184 -14.74 -8.50 -11.72
CA ALA A 184 -13.51 -9.26 -11.50
C ALA A 184 -12.30 -8.38 -11.14
N LEU A 185 -12.37 -7.06 -11.38
CA LEU A 185 -11.33 -6.08 -11.03
C LEU A 185 -11.47 -5.54 -9.61
N LEU A 186 -12.66 -5.68 -9.02
CA LEU A 186 -12.90 -5.37 -7.61
C LEU A 186 -12.32 -6.48 -6.74
N PRO A 187 -11.74 -6.16 -5.55
CA PRO A 187 -11.37 -7.17 -4.58
C PRO A 187 -12.59 -8.05 -4.32
N ARG A 188 -12.55 -9.33 -4.73
CA ARG A 188 -13.41 -10.31 -4.06
C ARG A 188 -12.95 -10.34 -2.62
N SER A 189 -13.90 -10.55 -1.71
CA SER A 189 -13.66 -10.82 -0.29
C SER A 189 -12.36 -11.60 -0.14
N ILE A 190 -11.53 -11.18 0.81
CA ILE A 190 -10.36 -11.91 1.29
C ILE A 190 -10.70 -13.39 1.20
N SER A 191 -10.21 -14.10 0.17
CA SER A 191 -10.39 -15.54 0.16
C SER A 191 -9.57 -16.03 1.35
N ASP A 192 -10.08 -16.90 2.23
CA ASP A 192 -9.32 -17.51 3.34
C ASP A 192 -7.92 -17.95 2.92
N GLN A 193 -7.93 -18.53 1.72
CA GLN A 193 -6.82 -18.92 0.90
C GLN A 193 -5.66 -17.88 0.91
N SER A 194 -5.97 -16.57 0.96
CA SER A 194 -5.07 -15.41 0.93
C SER A 194 -4.39 -15.05 2.22
N LEU A 195 -5.13 -15.15 3.32
CA LEU A 195 -4.58 -15.06 4.65
C LEU A 195 -3.71 -16.29 4.87
N ASP A 196 -4.16 -17.48 4.46
CA ASP A 196 -3.38 -18.71 4.57
C ASP A 196 -2.03 -18.61 3.86
N SER A 197 -1.98 -18.03 2.66
CA SER A 197 -0.70 -17.88 1.94
C SER A 197 0.19 -16.78 2.50
N ALA A 198 -0.39 -15.69 2.99
CA ALA A 198 0.37 -14.68 3.73
C ALA A 198 0.93 -15.27 5.02
N TRP A 199 0.12 -16.05 5.75
CA TRP A 199 0.49 -16.75 6.98
C TRP A 199 1.55 -17.79 6.70
N LEU A 200 1.41 -18.59 5.65
CA LEU A 200 2.43 -19.57 5.22
C LEU A 200 3.76 -18.89 4.88
N TYR A 201 3.72 -17.74 4.22
CA TYR A 201 4.92 -16.95 3.93
C TYR A 201 5.58 -16.46 5.23
N LEU A 202 4.79 -15.94 6.18
CA LEU A 202 5.27 -15.49 7.48
C LEU A 202 5.83 -16.64 8.34
N HIS A 203 5.20 -17.81 8.31
CA HIS A 203 5.70 -19.03 8.95
C HIS A 203 7.08 -19.43 8.42
N GLY A 204 7.31 -19.26 7.12
CA GLY A 204 8.63 -19.47 6.51
C GLY A 204 9.72 -18.57 7.10
N TRP A 205 9.34 -17.39 7.62
CA TRP A 205 10.22 -16.47 8.33
C TRP A 205 10.33 -16.74 9.84
N GLY A 206 9.67 -17.78 10.36
CA GLY A 206 9.61 -18.06 11.80
C GLY A 206 8.58 -17.24 12.57
N ILE A 207 7.71 -16.50 11.88
CA ILE A 207 6.59 -15.79 12.51
C ILE A 207 5.41 -16.76 12.59
N THR A 208 5.06 -17.16 13.81
CA THR A 208 4.11 -18.24 14.07
C THR A 208 2.83 -17.79 14.76
N THR A 209 2.80 -16.56 15.32
CA THR A 209 1.64 -16.03 16.04
C THR A 209 1.21 -14.65 15.54
N PRO A 210 -0.08 -14.28 15.72
CA PRO A 210 -0.58 -12.94 15.41
C PRO A 210 0.20 -11.81 16.07
N GLU A 211 0.57 -11.98 17.33
CA GLU A 211 1.29 -10.99 18.14
C GLU A 211 2.70 -10.78 17.60
N GLN A 212 3.37 -11.87 17.19
CA GLN A 212 4.68 -11.79 16.53
C GLN A 212 4.58 -11.01 15.22
N ALA A 213 3.58 -11.27 14.38
CA ALA A 213 3.38 -10.53 13.14
C ALA A 213 3.15 -9.03 13.40
N LEU A 214 2.31 -8.68 14.39
CA LEU A 214 2.09 -7.29 14.78
C LEU A 214 3.40 -6.63 15.28
N ALA A 215 4.15 -7.31 16.15
CA ALA A 215 5.42 -6.82 16.68
C ALA A 215 6.46 -6.60 15.56
N VAL A 216 6.63 -7.56 14.65
CA VAL A 216 7.54 -7.45 13.50
C VAL A 216 7.15 -6.26 12.62
N ARG A 217 5.85 -6.10 12.33
CA ARG A 217 5.35 -4.92 11.60
C ARG A 217 5.78 -3.65 12.32
N GLN A 218 5.45 -3.50 13.60
CA GLN A 218 5.77 -2.32 14.41
C GLN A 218 7.27 -2.02 14.44
N VAL A 219 8.14 -3.03 14.50
CA VAL A 219 9.60 -2.84 14.43
C VAL A 219 10.04 -2.30 13.08
N ILE A 220 9.56 -2.87 11.97
CA ILE A 220 9.80 -2.31 10.63
C ILE A 220 9.27 -0.87 10.59
N GLU A 221 8.15 -0.62 11.26
CA GLU A 221 7.55 0.70 11.25
C GLU A 221 8.41 1.75 11.96
N SER A 222 8.91 1.40 13.15
CA SER A 222 9.84 2.18 13.94
C SER A 222 11.16 2.40 13.20
N CYS A 223 11.71 1.39 12.50
CA CYS A 223 12.95 1.54 11.75
C CYS A 223 12.86 2.61 10.65
N GLN A 224 11.73 2.72 9.94
CA GLN A 224 11.58 3.80 8.96
C GLN A 224 11.56 5.17 9.63
N GLU A 225 10.91 5.30 10.78
CA GLU A 225 10.87 6.56 11.50
C GLU A 225 12.25 6.95 12.05
N ASP A 226 12.98 5.99 12.61
CA ASP A 226 14.35 6.17 13.07
C ASP A 226 15.28 6.56 11.91
N PHE A 227 15.08 6.01 10.71
CA PHE A 227 15.89 6.41 9.55
C PHE A 227 15.53 7.80 9.06
N ARG A 228 14.31 8.29 9.27
CA ARG A 228 13.91 9.66 8.94
C ARG A 228 14.36 10.70 9.97
N THR A 229 14.33 10.34 11.26
CA THR A 229 14.54 11.25 12.39
C THR A 229 15.90 11.11 13.08
N GLY A 230 16.60 10.01 12.83
CA GLY A 230 17.81 9.62 13.55
C GLY A 230 19.05 10.47 13.25
N ASP A 231 20.15 10.04 13.87
CA ASP A 231 21.41 10.78 13.99
C ASP A 231 21.99 11.28 12.64
N ARG A 232 22.37 12.56 12.60
CA ARG A 232 22.88 13.30 11.42
C ARG A 232 24.11 12.66 10.79
N TYR A 233 24.77 11.74 11.49
CA TYR A 233 25.98 11.04 11.07
C TYR A 233 25.71 9.77 10.22
N ARG A 234 24.44 9.46 9.89
CA ARG A 234 24.09 8.47 8.84
C ARG A 234 23.37 9.08 7.60
N PRO A 235 23.85 10.19 7.01
CA PRO A 235 23.17 10.85 5.88
C PRO A 235 22.75 9.94 4.71
N PRO A 236 23.58 8.97 4.24
CA PRO A 236 23.25 8.26 3.01
C PRO A 236 22.08 7.27 3.15
N MET A 237 21.61 6.99 4.36
CA MET A 237 20.38 6.21 4.59
C MET A 237 19.12 7.07 4.64
N GLN A 238 19.23 8.31 5.12
CA GLN A 238 18.07 9.13 5.44
C GLN A 238 17.46 9.76 4.19
N ARG A 239 18.32 10.26 3.30
CA ARG A 239 17.92 10.98 2.08
C ARG A 239 18.88 10.67 0.93
N PRO A 240 18.87 9.42 0.41
CA PRO A 240 19.78 8.99 -0.64
C PRO A 240 19.58 9.67 -2.00
N ILE A 241 18.48 10.42 -2.19
CA ILE A 241 18.20 11.20 -3.39
C ILE A 241 18.06 12.66 -2.99
N GLU A 242 18.81 13.54 -3.65
CA GLU A 242 18.74 14.98 -3.41
C GLU A 242 17.32 15.50 -3.68
N GLY A 243 16.81 16.33 -2.77
CA GLY A 243 15.43 16.83 -2.82
C GLY A 243 14.35 15.82 -2.41
N SER A 244 14.70 14.57 -2.12
CA SER A 244 13.77 13.57 -1.59
C SER A 244 13.92 13.46 -0.08
N ASP A 245 12.81 13.57 0.64
CA ASP A 245 12.75 13.32 2.08
C ASP A 245 12.68 11.82 2.43
N LEU A 246 12.70 10.95 1.42
CA LEU A 246 12.51 9.51 1.57
C LEU A 246 13.82 8.79 1.84
N THR A 247 13.78 7.86 2.79
CA THR A 247 14.93 7.02 3.17
C THR A 247 15.08 5.85 2.21
N ARG A 248 16.23 5.17 2.26
CA ARG A 248 16.40 3.96 1.45
C ARG A 248 15.41 2.84 1.82
N LEU A 249 15.03 2.75 3.10
CA LEU A 249 14.04 1.78 3.57
C LEU A 249 12.64 2.10 3.04
N ASP A 250 12.28 3.39 2.90
CA ASP A 250 11.01 3.80 2.28
C ASP A 250 10.90 3.29 0.85
N TYR A 251 11.97 3.42 0.06
CA TYR A 251 11.99 2.85 -1.29
C TYR A 251 11.94 1.32 -1.28
N ILE A 252 12.64 0.63 -0.38
CA ILE A 252 12.55 -0.85 -0.33
C ILE A 252 11.11 -1.32 -0.09
N LEU A 253 10.41 -0.65 0.83
CA LEU A 253 9.08 -1.09 1.25
C LEU A 253 7.96 -0.60 0.33
N GLY A 254 8.11 0.58 -0.29
CA GLY A 254 7.09 1.20 -1.14
C GLY A 254 7.31 1.05 -2.66
N ASP A 255 8.56 1.06 -3.12
CA ASP A 255 8.92 0.91 -4.55
C ASP A 255 10.23 0.10 -4.68
N PRO A 256 10.18 -1.23 -4.53
CA PRO A 256 11.37 -2.08 -4.55
C PRO A 256 12.08 -2.06 -5.92
N ASN A 257 11.41 -1.60 -6.98
CA ASN A 257 11.93 -1.53 -8.34
C ASN A 257 12.62 -0.20 -8.65
N HIS A 258 12.57 0.78 -7.73
CA HIS A 258 13.25 2.06 -7.88
C HIS A 258 14.76 1.88 -8.12
N ARG A 259 15.22 2.28 -9.31
CA ARG A 259 16.62 2.08 -9.74
C ARG A 259 17.62 3.04 -9.10
N GLY A 260 17.13 4.10 -8.46
CA GLY A 260 17.94 5.11 -7.79
C GLY A 260 18.71 6.02 -8.77
N PRO A 261 19.56 6.91 -8.25
CA PRO A 261 20.37 7.81 -9.06
C PRO A 261 21.45 7.05 -9.86
N LYS A 262 21.51 7.28 -11.17
CA LYS A 262 22.44 6.59 -12.09
C LYS A 262 23.91 6.69 -11.66
N ASN A 263 24.33 7.87 -11.19
CA ASN A 263 25.73 8.16 -10.85
C ASN A 263 26.16 7.63 -9.47
N HIS A 264 25.22 7.16 -8.63
CA HIS A 264 25.49 6.67 -7.27
C HIS A 264 24.91 5.27 -7.02
N ARG A 265 24.78 4.44 -8.07
CA ARG A 265 24.17 3.11 -7.99
C ARG A 265 24.83 2.19 -6.95
N LYS A 266 26.15 2.21 -6.80
CA LYS A 266 26.86 1.37 -5.81
C LYS A 266 26.44 1.73 -4.39
N THR A 267 26.57 3.00 -4.02
CA THR A 267 26.16 3.54 -2.72
C THR A 267 24.67 3.28 -2.45
N TRP A 268 23.82 3.46 -3.46
CA TRP A 268 22.38 3.15 -3.38
C TRP A 268 22.10 1.69 -2.98
N MET A 269 22.81 0.74 -3.60
CA MET A 269 22.67 -0.69 -3.31
C MET A 269 23.22 -1.05 -1.92
N GLU A 270 24.38 -0.50 -1.55
CA GLU A 270 25.02 -0.72 -0.24
C GLU A 270 24.15 -0.19 0.91
N ASN A 271 23.59 1.01 0.76
CA ASN A 271 22.65 1.56 1.74
C ASN A 271 21.39 0.70 1.85
N GLY A 272 20.91 0.15 0.74
CA GLY A 272 19.74 -0.74 0.75
C GLY A 272 20.01 -2.02 1.51
N ALA A 273 21.16 -2.66 1.26
CA ALA A 273 21.57 -3.84 2.02
C ALA A 273 21.75 -3.53 3.52
N ARG A 274 22.35 -2.38 3.84
CA ARG A 274 22.56 -1.96 5.23
C ARG A 274 21.24 -1.64 5.95
N ALA A 275 20.28 -1.02 5.27
CA ALA A 275 18.94 -0.76 5.79
C ALA A 275 18.20 -2.07 6.11
N VAL A 276 18.25 -3.06 5.20
CA VAL A 276 17.68 -4.40 5.46
C VAL A 276 18.33 -5.04 6.66
N ARG A 277 19.67 -5.06 6.71
CA ARG A 277 20.40 -5.71 7.81
C ARG A 277 20.02 -5.12 9.17
N ILE A 278 20.04 -3.80 9.31
CA ILE A 278 19.66 -3.12 10.56
C ILE A 278 18.21 -3.44 10.94
N THR A 279 17.30 -3.46 9.95
CA THR A 279 15.88 -3.75 10.19
C THR A 279 15.70 -5.19 10.68
N VAL A 280 16.35 -6.17 10.04
CA VAL A 280 16.30 -7.58 10.45
C VAL A 280 16.94 -7.79 11.82
N GLU A 281 18.09 -7.15 12.10
CA GLU A 281 18.73 -7.18 13.43
C GLU A 281 17.78 -6.67 14.52
N LYS A 282 17.05 -5.58 14.27
CA LYS A 282 16.05 -5.06 15.21
C LYS A 282 14.83 -5.95 15.34
N ILE A 283 14.38 -6.59 14.26
CA ILE A 283 13.30 -7.58 14.32
C ILE A 283 13.72 -8.74 15.24
N GLN A 284 14.93 -9.26 15.05
CA GLN A 284 15.48 -10.37 15.86
C GLN A 284 15.69 -10.01 17.33
N GLN A 285 15.87 -8.73 17.66
CA GLN A 285 15.90 -8.29 19.06
C GLN A 285 14.54 -8.40 19.75
N VAL A 286 13.44 -8.31 19.00
CA VAL A 286 12.07 -8.35 19.54
C VAL A 286 11.46 -9.74 19.38
N VAL A 287 11.70 -10.39 18.24
CA VAL A 287 11.23 -11.74 17.91
C VAL A 287 12.43 -12.55 17.40
N PRO A 288 13.21 -13.19 18.29
CA PRO A 288 14.49 -13.85 17.96
C PRO A 288 14.38 -14.99 16.94
N GLU A 289 13.22 -15.64 16.88
CA GLU A 289 12.93 -16.74 15.97
C GLU A 289 12.83 -16.26 14.51
N VAL A 290 12.63 -14.95 14.29
CA VAL A 290 12.44 -14.41 12.96
C VAL A 290 13.75 -14.37 12.20
N ALA A 291 13.82 -15.15 11.13
CA ALA A 291 14.99 -15.23 10.29
C ALA A 291 14.57 -15.29 8.82
N ARG A 292 15.47 -14.81 7.96
CA ARG A 292 15.30 -15.03 6.52
C ARG A 292 15.28 -16.54 6.26
N PRO A 293 14.31 -17.06 5.48
CA PRO A 293 14.19 -18.47 5.15
C PRO A 293 15.53 -19.09 4.70
N ALA A 294 15.84 -20.29 5.21
CA ALA A 294 17.17 -20.91 5.10
C ALA A 294 17.63 -21.13 3.64
N ASP A 295 16.69 -21.46 2.75
CA ASP A 295 16.89 -21.62 1.31
C ASP A 295 17.31 -20.31 0.62
N ARG A 296 16.98 -19.17 1.23
CA ARG A 296 17.30 -17.83 0.74
C ARG A 296 18.41 -17.16 1.53
N ASN A 297 18.80 -17.68 2.69
CA ASN A 297 19.82 -17.05 3.51
C ASN A 297 21.18 -16.98 2.76
N GLY A 298 21.91 -15.86 2.91
CA GLY A 298 23.18 -15.63 2.19
C GLY A 298 23.07 -15.40 0.68
N THR A 299 21.88 -15.51 0.07
CA THR A 299 21.67 -15.23 -1.35
C THR A 299 21.39 -13.75 -1.63
N LYS A 300 21.55 -13.32 -2.89
CA LYS A 300 21.05 -12.01 -3.34
C LYS A 300 19.52 -11.95 -3.21
N GLY A 301 18.96 -10.76 -2.98
CA GLY A 301 17.49 -10.57 -2.93
C GLY A 301 16.92 -10.13 -1.58
N ALA A 302 17.76 -9.92 -0.56
CA ALA A 302 17.30 -9.54 0.78
C ALA A 302 16.38 -8.30 0.84
N GLN A 303 16.54 -7.34 -0.10
CA GLN A 303 15.67 -6.17 -0.20
C GLN A 303 14.26 -6.55 -0.68
N ALA A 304 14.16 -7.42 -1.68
CA ALA A 304 12.87 -7.92 -2.19
C ALA A 304 12.19 -8.82 -1.15
N ASP A 305 12.96 -9.64 -0.45
CA ASP A 305 12.45 -10.47 0.65
C ASP A 305 11.89 -9.62 1.80
N LEU A 306 12.57 -8.52 2.18
CA LEU A 306 12.05 -7.60 3.21
C LEU A 306 10.77 -6.88 2.75
N HIS A 307 10.73 -6.45 1.49
CA HIS A 307 9.51 -5.88 0.90
C HIS A 307 8.35 -6.88 0.98
N GLN A 308 8.56 -8.11 0.54
CA GLN A 308 7.54 -9.15 0.54
C GLN A 308 7.09 -9.53 1.96
N LEU A 309 8.04 -9.59 2.92
CA LEU A 309 7.72 -9.77 4.33
C LEU A 309 6.76 -8.67 4.82
N TYR A 310 7.13 -7.41 4.59
CA TYR A 310 6.31 -6.26 5.01
C TYR A 310 4.94 -6.21 4.31
N ALA A 311 4.90 -6.55 3.02
CA ALA A 311 3.63 -6.63 2.27
C ALA A 311 2.70 -7.69 2.89
N ASN A 312 3.19 -8.89 3.19
CA ASN A 312 2.38 -9.93 3.84
C ASN A 312 1.95 -9.52 5.26
N LEU A 313 2.83 -8.87 6.03
CA LEU A 313 2.47 -8.33 7.35
C LEU A 313 1.32 -7.33 7.26
N LEU A 314 1.32 -6.44 6.27
CA LEU A 314 0.22 -5.49 6.04
C LEU A 314 -1.09 -6.19 5.69
N VAL A 315 -1.04 -7.29 4.94
CA VAL A 315 -2.24 -8.08 4.56
C VAL A 315 -2.90 -8.64 5.81
N LEU A 316 -2.12 -9.27 6.68
CA LEU A 316 -2.63 -9.93 7.87
C LEU A 316 -3.09 -8.94 8.92
N THR A 317 -2.24 -7.96 9.25
CA THR A 317 -2.53 -7.00 10.32
C THR A 317 -3.60 -5.96 9.98
N ASN A 318 -3.97 -5.82 8.71
CA ASN A 318 -5.10 -4.98 8.31
C ASN A 318 -6.38 -5.80 8.07
N SER A 319 -6.33 -7.14 8.13
CA SER A 319 -7.53 -7.97 8.00
C SER A 319 -8.42 -7.86 9.25
N PRO A 320 -9.75 -7.65 9.09
CA PRO A 320 -10.67 -7.57 10.22
C PRO A 320 -10.72 -8.85 11.07
N GLU A 321 -10.50 -10.02 10.44
CA GLU A 321 -10.46 -11.32 11.14
C GLU A 321 -9.27 -11.44 12.09
N PHE A 322 -8.16 -10.80 11.73
CA PHE A 322 -6.93 -10.79 12.52
C PHE A 322 -7.06 -9.88 13.74
N GLY A 323 -7.75 -8.74 13.60
CA GLY A 323 -8.06 -7.84 14.72
C GLY A 323 -8.91 -8.53 15.79
N ALA A 324 -9.94 -9.29 15.37
CA ALA A 324 -10.78 -10.05 16.29
C ALA A 324 -10.01 -11.16 17.04
N SER A 325 -9.00 -11.78 16.40
CA SER A 325 -8.13 -12.77 17.05
C SER A 325 -7.23 -12.17 18.13
N ILE A 326 -6.76 -10.92 17.96
CA ILE A 326 -5.93 -10.25 18.96
C ILE A 326 -6.78 -9.81 20.15
N ASP A 327 -7.97 -9.25 19.90
CA ASP A 327 -8.86 -8.79 20.96
C ASP A 327 -9.38 -9.96 21.83
N SER A 328 -9.65 -11.12 21.23
CA SER A 328 -10.10 -12.32 21.97
C SER A 328 -9.01 -12.96 22.85
N VAL A 329 -7.74 -12.93 22.42
CA VAL A 329 -6.59 -13.44 23.22
C VAL A 329 -6.25 -12.49 24.38
N THR A 330 -6.43 -11.18 24.17
CA THR A 330 -6.18 -10.16 25.21
C THR A 330 -7.21 -10.23 26.32
N VAL A 331 -8.49 -10.49 25.99
CA VAL A 331 -9.57 -10.68 26.97
C VAL A 331 -9.41 -11.99 27.76
N ALA A 332 -9.04 -13.10 27.09
CA ALA A 332 -8.82 -14.38 27.76
C ALA A 332 -7.66 -14.34 28.78
N SER A 333 -6.60 -13.58 28.49
CA SER A 333 -5.46 -13.41 29.42
C SER A 333 -5.81 -12.57 30.65
N ALA A 334 -6.74 -11.61 30.52
CA ALA A 334 -7.23 -10.80 31.64
C ALA A 334 -8.15 -11.60 32.57
N GLU A 335 -9.06 -12.42 32.02
CA GLU A 335 -10.01 -13.23 32.81
C GLU A 335 -9.33 -14.35 33.62
N ILE A 336 -8.22 -14.92 33.12
CA ILE A 336 -7.44 -15.93 33.86
C ILE A 336 -6.71 -15.30 35.06
N HIS A 337 -6.32 -14.03 34.96
CA HIS A 337 -5.67 -13.30 36.06
C HIS A 337 -6.67 -12.84 37.13
N GLU A 338 -7.92 -12.56 36.77
CA GLU A 338 -9.00 -12.27 37.73
C GLU A 338 -9.53 -13.50 38.47
N ARG A 339 -9.47 -14.70 37.87
CA ARG A 339 -9.85 -15.95 38.55
C ARG A 339 -8.77 -16.54 39.47
N SER A 340 -7.58 -15.94 39.48
CA SER A 340 -6.45 -16.37 40.30
C SER A 340 -6.19 -15.44 41.50
N ARG A 341 -7.13 -14.53 41.81
CA ARG A 341 -7.15 -13.69 43.01
C ARG A 341 -8.38 -14.00 43.85
#